data_AF-A0A524PUZ0-F1
#
_entry.id   AF-A0A524PUZ0-F1
#
_cell.length_a   1.000
_cell.length_b   1.000
_cell.length_c   1.000
_cell.angle_alpha   90.00
_cell.angle_beta   90.00
_cell.angle_gamma   90.00
#
_symmetry.space_group_name_H-M   'P 1'
#
loop_
_entity.id
_entity.type
_entity.pdbx_description
1 polymer ?
#
loop_
_entity_poly.entity_id
_entity_poly.type
_entity_poly.pdbx_seq_one_letter_code
_entity_poly.pdbx_strand_id
1 'polypeptide(L)'
;MKRKRFLIDTTFQLKTTFRILGIIIIAFILIIAVTGIISMDNNRKISAAIADLDRSMEKDRKTIETLMASASMTGGTLTPGQERIIKNHLETMALMQANSDQLRSILGMNRVLLSVMIATVIVLAFVLFAYLIILTHRISGPLYVLSRHMRDIMDGNEPDIRELRKNDEFQEFYHQFVAFLDGKERRG
;
A
#
# COMPACT_ATOMS: atom_id res chain seq x y z
N MET A 1 -39.78 34.68 15.66
CA MET A 1 -39.56 34.17 14.28
C MET A 1 -38.32 33.30 14.25
N LYS A 2 -38.38 32.19 13.50
CA LYS A 2 -37.43 31.07 13.49
C LYS A 2 -36.02 31.46 13.05
N ARG A 3 -35.02 31.03 13.82
CA ARG A 3 -33.59 30.99 13.46
C ARG A 3 -33.41 30.28 12.12
N LYS A 4 -32.87 30.96 11.10
CA LYS A 4 -32.28 30.29 9.93
C LYS A 4 -30.77 30.38 10.07
N ARG A 5 -30.19 29.29 10.60
CA ARG A 5 -28.73 29.07 10.66
C ARG A 5 -28.23 28.84 9.24
N PHE A 6 -27.46 29.76 8.68
CA PHE A 6 -26.67 29.51 7.49
C PHE A 6 -25.39 28.81 7.95
N LEU A 7 -25.40 27.47 7.90
CA LEU A 7 -24.28 26.61 8.26
C LEU A 7 -23.33 26.55 7.07
N ILE A 8 -22.26 27.33 7.09
CA ILE A 8 -21.08 27.05 6.27
C ILE A 8 -20.33 25.93 7.00
N ASP A 9 -20.68 24.68 6.69
CA ASP A 9 -20.26 23.50 7.43
C ASP A 9 -18.88 23.01 6.93
N THR A 10 -17.83 23.75 7.29
CA THR A 10 -16.43 23.34 7.06
C THR A 10 -16.10 22.05 7.82
N THR A 11 -16.80 21.79 8.93
CA THR A 11 -16.80 20.51 9.63
C THR A 11 -17.38 19.36 8.80
N PHE A 12 -18.28 19.62 7.85
CA PHE A 12 -18.83 18.59 6.96
C PHE A 12 -17.85 18.19 5.86
N GLN A 13 -17.21 19.16 5.21
CA GLN A 13 -16.20 18.86 4.17
C GLN A 13 -15.01 18.10 4.78
N LEU A 14 -14.53 18.54 5.95
CA LEU A 14 -13.43 17.87 6.63
C LEU A 14 -13.82 16.45 7.06
N LYS A 15 -15.00 16.26 7.67
CA LYS A 15 -15.53 14.92 8.00
C LYS A 15 -15.65 14.03 6.77
N THR A 16 -16.06 14.58 5.63
CA THR A 16 -16.20 13.83 4.39
C THR A 16 -14.85 13.42 3.83
N THR A 17 -13.88 14.33 3.80
CA THR A 17 -12.48 14.02 3.40
C THR A 17 -11.86 12.97 4.31
N PHE A 18 -12.02 13.09 5.64
CA PHE A 18 -11.56 12.07 6.59
C PHE A 18 -12.24 10.71 6.37
N ARG A 19 -13.55 10.69 6.06
CA ARG A 19 -14.27 9.46 5.73
C ARG A 19 -13.76 8.81 4.45
N ILE A 20 -13.59 9.58 3.38
CA ILE A 20 -13.05 9.09 2.10
C ILE A 20 -11.64 8.51 2.33
N LEU A 21 -10.81 9.19 3.11
CA LEU A 21 -9.47 8.74 3.42
C LEU A 21 -9.44 7.43 4.23
N GLY A 22 -10.33 7.30 5.21
CA GLY A 22 -10.49 6.06 5.97
C GLY A 22 -10.91 4.89 5.08
N ILE A 23 -11.83 5.13 4.13
CA ILE A 23 -12.25 4.12 3.16
C ILE A 23 -11.06 3.68 2.28
N ILE A 24 -10.21 4.61 1.85
CA ILE A 24 -9.01 4.30 1.07
C ILE A 24 -8.07 3.39 1.86
N ILE A 25 -7.80 3.71 3.14
CA ILE A 25 -6.93 2.88 3.99
C ILE A 25 -7.51 1.47 4.17
N ILE A 26 -8.82 1.36 4.43
CA ILE A 26 -9.50 0.07 4.57
C ILE A 26 -9.40 -0.74 3.26
N ALA A 27 -9.59 -0.09 2.11
CA ALA A 27 -9.44 -0.75 0.81
C ALA A 27 -8.02 -1.31 0.61
N PHE A 28 -6.98 -0.55 0.96
CA PHE A 28 -5.60 -1.05 0.92
C PHE A 28 -5.35 -2.23 1.85
N ILE A 29 -5.89 -2.19 3.07
CA ILE A 29 -5.79 -3.31 4.03
C ILE A 29 -6.45 -4.57 3.46
N LEU A 30 -7.64 -4.43 2.85
CA LEU A 30 -8.34 -5.55 2.22
C LEU A 30 -7.54 -6.13 1.04
N ILE A 31 -6.96 -5.27 0.20
CA ILE A 31 -6.11 -5.73 -0.91
C ILE A 31 -4.92 -6.52 -0.37
N ILE A 32 -4.21 -6.00 0.64
CA ILE A 32 -3.07 -6.71 1.26
C ILE A 32 -3.51 -8.05 1.86
N ALA A 33 -4.64 -8.09 2.56
CA ALA A 33 -5.15 -9.32 3.15
C ALA A 33 -5.45 -10.38 2.08
N VAL A 34 -6.16 -9.99 1.01
CA VAL A 34 -6.49 -10.89 -0.11
C VAL A 34 -5.23 -11.37 -0.82
N THR A 35 -4.31 -10.46 -1.18
CA THR A 35 -3.03 -10.82 -1.80
C THR A 35 -2.19 -11.72 -0.90
N GLY A 36 -2.19 -11.48 0.42
CA GLY A 36 -1.50 -12.31 1.40
C GLY A 36 -2.03 -13.75 1.45
N ILE A 37 -3.35 -13.93 1.44
CA ILE A 37 -3.99 -15.24 1.41
C ILE A 37 -3.62 -15.99 0.12
N ILE A 38 -3.75 -15.33 -1.03
CA ILE A 38 -3.41 -15.92 -2.34
C ILE A 38 -1.92 -16.27 -2.38
N SER A 39 -1.05 -15.39 -1.91
CA SER A 39 0.39 -15.61 -1.87
C SER A 39 0.76 -16.78 -0.96
N MET A 40 0.10 -16.94 0.18
CA MET A 40 0.33 -18.06 1.09
C MET A 40 -0.06 -19.40 0.48
N ASP A 41 -1.21 -19.47 -0.21
CA ASP A 41 -1.64 -20.68 -0.91
C ASP A 41 -0.70 -21.03 -2.08
N ASN A 42 -0.32 -20.03 -2.88
CA ASN A 42 0.64 -20.18 -3.97
C ASN A 42 2.00 -20.64 -3.43
N ASN A 43 2.50 -20.06 -2.34
CA ASN A 43 3.77 -20.46 -1.75
C ASN A 43 3.76 -21.91 -1.28
N ARG A 44 2.64 -22.39 -0.70
CA ARG A 44 2.49 -23.80 -0.31
C ARG A 44 2.50 -24.73 -1.54
N LYS A 45 1.74 -24.39 -2.59
CA LYS A 45 1.70 -25.16 -3.84
C LYS A 45 3.07 -25.24 -4.51
N ILE A 46 3.77 -24.11 -4.60
CA ILE A 46 5.12 -24.03 -5.19
C ILE A 46 6.12 -24.84 -4.35
N SER A 47 6.05 -24.75 -3.02
CA SER A 47 6.93 -25.53 -2.14
C SER A 47 6.71 -27.02 -2.29
N ALA A 48 5.45 -27.47 -2.44
CA ALA A 48 5.14 -28.86 -2.72
C ALA A 48 5.65 -29.30 -4.10
N ALA A 49 5.51 -28.46 -5.13
CA ALA A 49 6.01 -28.73 -6.47
C ALA A 49 7.55 -28.86 -6.51
N ILE A 50 8.27 -27.99 -5.78
CA ILE A 50 9.73 -28.09 -5.63
C ILE A 50 10.11 -29.41 -4.92
N ALA A 51 9.43 -29.76 -3.85
CA ALA A 51 9.71 -31.00 -3.13
C ALA A 51 9.46 -32.26 -3.97
N ASP A 52 8.46 -32.22 -4.87
CA ASP A 52 8.19 -33.31 -5.80
C ASP A 52 9.24 -33.38 -6.93
N LEU A 53 9.64 -32.22 -7.48
CA LEU A 53 10.73 -32.11 -8.45
C LEU A 53 12.05 -32.65 -7.88
N ASP A 54 12.41 -32.25 -6.67
CA ASP A 54 13.63 -32.73 -6.00
C ASP A 54 13.61 -34.27 -5.84
N ARG A 55 12.44 -34.85 -5.50
CA ARG A 55 12.27 -36.31 -5.42
C ARG A 55 12.36 -37.00 -6.78
N SER A 56 11.82 -36.40 -7.83
CA SER A 56 11.92 -36.95 -9.19
C SER A 56 13.35 -36.92 -9.70
N MET A 57 14.06 -35.80 -9.49
CA MET A 57 15.48 -35.68 -9.84
C MET A 57 16.35 -36.71 -9.12
N GLU A 58 16.07 -36.99 -7.84
CA GLU A 58 16.79 -38.02 -7.08
C GLU A 58 16.54 -39.44 -7.63
N LYS A 59 15.30 -39.74 -8.06
CA LYS A 59 14.98 -41.02 -8.71
C LYS A 59 15.69 -41.16 -10.06
N ASP A 60 15.69 -40.11 -10.86
CA ASP A 60 16.37 -40.11 -12.16
C ASP A 60 17.88 -40.27 -11.98
N ARG A 61 18.47 -39.59 -10.98
CA ARG A 61 19.89 -39.74 -10.61
C ARG A 61 20.24 -41.19 -10.27
N LYS A 62 19.45 -41.83 -9.39
CA LYS A 62 19.65 -43.25 -9.02
C LYS A 62 19.45 -44.19 -10.21
N THR A 63 18.51 -43.89 -11.10
CA THR A 63 18.28 -44.67 -12.32
C THR A 63 19.47 -44.60 -13.26
N ILE A 64 20.05 -43.41 -13.45
CA ILE A 64 21.30 -43.25 -14.22
C ILE A 64 22.45 -43.99 -13.54
N GLU A 65 22.60 -43.85 -12.22
CA GLU A 65 23.67 -44.51 -11.46
C GLU A 65 23.60 -46.04 -11.57
N THR A 66 22.42 -46.63 -11.42
CA THR A 66 22.20 -48.07 -11.57
C THR A 66 22.43 -48.55 -13.01
N LEU A 67 22.02 -47.76 -14.01
CA LEU A 67 22.33 -48.02 -15.42
C LEU A 67 23.84 -48.02 -15.68
N MET A 68 24.57 -47.01 -15.20
CA MET A 68 26.02 -46.92 -15.34
C MET A 68 26.75 -48.05 -14.60
N ALA A 69 26.30 -48.38 -13.38
CA ALA A 69 26.83 -49.50 -12.61
C ALA A 69 26.61 -50.83 -13.34
N SER A 70 25.41 -51.05 -13.92
CA SER A 70 25.11 -52.24 -14.71
C SER A 70 26.02 -52.35 -15.94
N ALA A 71 26.22 -51.25 -16.68
CA ALA A 71 27.10 -51.22 -17.86
C ALA A 71 28.57 -51.48 -17.50
N SER A 72 29.01 -51.01 -16.33
CA SER A 72 30.35 -51.27 -15.80
C SER A 72 30.57 -52.77 -15.50
N MET A 73 29.53 -53.49 -15.06
CA MET A 73 29.61 -54.93 -14.81
C MET A 73 29.61 -55.78 -16.09
N THR A 74 29.01 -55.31 -17.20
CA THR A 74 28.92 -56.06 -18.47
C THR A 74 30.11 -55.87 -19.42
N GLY A 75 31.24 -55.32 -18.94
CA GLY A 75 32.44 -55.09 -19.76
C GLY A 75 32.59 -53.65 -20.29
N GLY A 76 31.86 -52.69 -19.71
CA GLY A 76 32.12 -51.25 -19.88
C GLY A 76 31.48 -50.58 -21.09
N THR A 77 30.82 -51.33 -21.99
CA THR A 77 30.15 -50.77 -23.16
C THR A 77 28.66 -50.57 -22.90
N LEU A 78 28.23 -49.32 -22.76
CA LEU A 78 26.82 -48.93 -22.81
C LEU A 78 26.24 -49.29 -24.18
N THR A 79 25.03 -49.85 -24.22
CA THR A 79 24.33 -50.02 -25.50
C THR A 79 23.91 -48.64 -26.04
N PRO A 80 23.80 -48.45 -27.37
CA PRO A 80 23.34 -47.19 -27.95
C PRO A 80 21.96 -46.73 -27.44
N GLY A 81 21.12 -47.67 -27.00
CA GLY A 81 19.84 -47.37 -26.34
C GLY A 81 20.01 -46.78 -24.94
N GLN A 82 20.88 -47.37 -24.11
CA GLN A 82 21.18 -46.87 -22.77
C GLN A 82 21.84 -45.50 -22.80
N GLU A 83 22.76 -45.26 -23.75
CA GLU A 83 23.41 -43.97 -23.92
C GLU A 83 22.40 -42.85 -24.24
N ARG A 84 21.45 -43.11 -25.15
CA ARG A 84 20.37 -42.16 -25.47
C ARG A 84 19.47 -41.90 -24.27
N ILE A 85 19.13 -42.93 -23.49
CA ILE A 85 18.29 -42.78 -22.29
C ILE A 85 19.00 -41.92 -21.24
N ILE A 86 20.28 -42.19 -20.97
CA ILE A 86 21.09 -41.41 -20.02
C ILE A 86 21.16 -39.95 -20.48
N LYS A 87 21.47 -39.70 -21.76
CA LYS A 87 21.52 -38.33 -22.31
C LYS A 87 20.19 -37.61 -22.14
N ASN A 88 19.07 -38.25 -22.49
CA ASN A 88 17.74 -37.64 -22.35
C ASN A 88 17.39 -37.35 -20.88
N HIS A 89 17.74 -38.23 -19.93
CA HIS A 89 17.54 -37.97 -18.51
C HIS A 89 18.41 -36.82 -18.00
N LEU A 90 19.67 -36.73 -18.43
CA LEU A 90 20.54 -35.60 -18.07
C LEU A 90 19.97 -34.27 -18.56
N GLU A 91 19.47 -34.22 -19.81
CA GLU A 91 18.81 -33.04 -20.37
C GLU A 91 17.52 -32.69 -19.59
N THR A 92 16.71 -33.69 -19.24
CA THR A 92 15.47 -33.50 -18.48
C THR A 92 15.75 -32.99 -17.06
N MET A 93 16.76 -33.56 -16.38
CA MET A 93 17.18 -33.13 -15.05
C MET A 93 17.71 -31.69 -15.05
N ALA A 94 18.49 -31.31 -16.07
CA ALA A 94 18.97 -29.93 -16.22
C ALA A 94 17.81 -28.93 -16.36
N LEU A 95 16.77 -29.30 -17.13
CA LEU A 95 15.57 -28.49 -17.29
C LEU A 95 14.75 -28.43 -15.99
N MET A 96 14.58 -29.55 -15.28
CA MET A 96 13.91 -29.61 -13.98
C MET A 96 14.63 -28.75 -12.92
N GLN A 97 15.96 -28.75 -12.92
CA GLN A 97 16.76 -27.92 -12.03
C GLN A 97 16.57 -26.43 -12.33
N ALA A 98 16.60 -26.03 -13.60
CA ALA A 98 16.33 -24.64 -13.99
C ALA A 98 14.92 -24.20 -13.56
N ASN A 99 13.91 -25.07 -13.73
CA ASN A 99 12.55 -24.79 -13.30
C ASN A 99 12.42 -24.68 -11.78
N SER A 100 13.08 -25.55 -11.01
CA SER A 100 13.03 -25.50 -9.54
C SER A 100 13.70 -24.24 -9.00
N ASP A 101 14.80 -23.79 -9.60
CA ASP A 101 15.45 -22.53 -9.27
C ASP A 101 14.56 -21.32 -9.57
N GLN A 102 13.85 -21.34 -10.71
CA GLN A 102 12.85 -20.32 -11.02
C GLN A 102 11.73 -20.29 -9.96
N LEU A 103 11.18 -21.44 -9.60
CA LEU A 103 10.15 -21.54 -8.55
C LEU A 103 10.63 -21.04 -7.19
N ARG A 104 11.88 -21.35 -6.81
CA ARG A 104 12.51 -20.85 -5.58
C ARG A 104 12.65 -19.32 -5.59
N SER A 105 13.03 -18.74 -6.73
CA SER A 105 13.11 -17.28 -6.86
C SER A 105 11.75 -16.59 -6.74
N ILE A 106 10.68 -17.20 -7.26
CA ILE A 106 9.29 -16.70 -7.11
C ILE A 106 8.87 -16.68 -5.64
N LEU A 107 9.21 -17.71 -4.86
CA LEU A 107 8.94 -17.73 -3.41
C LEU A 107 9.62 -16.54 -2.69
N GLY A 108 10.86 -16.23 -3.05
CA GLY A 108 11.59 -15.08 -2.53
C GLY A 108 10.94 -13.75 -2.92
N MET A 109 10.59 -13.58 -4.20
CA MET A 109 9.92 -12.40 -4.72
C MET A 109 8.56 -12.14 -4.06
N ASN A 110 7.77 -13.19 -3.79
CA ASN A 110 6.49 -13.05 -3.10
C ASN A 110 6.67 -12.45 -1.69
N ARG A 111 7.70 -12.87 -0.96
CA ARG A 111 8.00 -12.29 0.36
C ARG A 111 8.41 -10.82 0.27
N VAL A 112 9.24 -10.48 -0.71
CA VAL A 112 9.66 -9.09 -0.94
C VAL A 112 8.45 -8.22 -1.32
N LEU A 113 7.61 -8.70 -2.23
CA LEU A 113 6.41 -7.99 -2.69
C LEU A 113 5.47 -7.68 -1.51
N LEU A 114 5.15 -8.67 -0.68
CA LEU A 114 4.32 -8.44 0.52
C LEU A 114 4.96 -7.45 1.49
N SER A 115 6.28 -7.55 1.70
CA SER A 115 7.01 -6.64 2.59
C SER A 115 6.97 -5.19 2.08
N VAL A 116 7.15 -4.98 0.77
CA VAL A 116 7.08 -3.66 0.13
C VAL A 116 5.66 -3.09 0.19
N MET A 117 4.63 -3.91 -0.02
CA MET A 117 3.23 -3.47 0.11
C MET A 117 2.92 -2.98 1.52
N ILE A 118 3.31 -3.76 2.54
CA ILE A 118 3.10 -3.38 3.96
C ILE A 118 3.87 -2.09 4.28
N ALA A 119 5.14 -2.00 3.89
CA ALA A 119 5.95 -0.80 4.11
C ALA A 119 5.33 0.44 3.45
N THR A 120 4.85 0.30 2.21
CA THR A 120 4.20 1.39 1.47
C THR A 120 2.94 1.89 2.19
N VAL A 121 2.10 0.99 2.71
CA VAL A 121 0.91 1.38 3.47
C VAL A 121 1.25 2.07 4.78
N ILE A 122 2.28 1.62 5.49
CA ILE A 122 2.74 2.27 6.72
C ILE A 122 3.22 3.69 6.42
N VAL A 123 4.05 3.86 5.38
CA VAL A 123 4.55 5.18 4.95
C VAL A 123 3.38 6.07 4.54
N LEU A 124 2.44 5.56 3.75
CA LEU A 124 1.27 6.30 3.31
C LEU A 124 0.41 6.73 4.51
N ALA A 125 0.16 5.83 5.47
CA ALA A 125 -0.58 6.14 6.68
C ALA A 125 0.08 7.26 7.48
N PHE A 126 1.42 7.22 7.61
CA PHE A 126 2.18 8.27 8.30
C PHE A 126 2.10 9.62 7.60
N VAL A 127 2.32 9.65 6.27
CA VAL A 127 2.23 10.88 5.46
C VAL A 127 0.83 11.47 5.54
N LEU A 128 -0.21 10.63 5.41
CA LEU A 128 -1.60 11.06 5.53
C LEU A 128 -1.93 11.60 6.92
N PHE A 129 -1.46 10.94 7.99
CA PHE A 129 -1.65 11.41 9.35
C PHE A 129 -1.01 12.79 9.58
N ALA A 130 0.23 12.97 9.15
CA ALA A 130 0.93 14.26 9.25
C ALA A 130 0.20 15.35 8.45
N TYR A 131 -0.23 15.04 7.22
CA TYR A 131 -1.00 15.95 6.38
C TYR A 131 -2.31 16.38 7.06
N LEU A 132 -3.01 15.45 7.69
CA LEU A 132 -4.27 15.73 8.39
C LEU A 132 -4.07 16.67 9.58
N ILE A 133 -3.02 16.47 10.38
CA ILE A 133 -2.68 17.37 11.49
C ILE A 133 -2.46 18.79 10.98
N ILE A 134 -1.67 18.93 9.90
CA ILE A 134 -1.37 20.24 9.29
C ILE A 134 -2.66 20.88 8.80
N LEU A 135 -3.50 20.14 8.08
CA LEU A 135 -4.77 20.64 7.55
C LEU A 135 -5.71 21.09 8.68
N THR A 136 -5.83 20.32 9.76
CA THR A 136 -6.65 20.70 10.92
C THR A 136 -6.17 22.02 11.53
N HIS A 137 -4.85 22.23 11.68
CA HIS A 137 -4.32 23.48 12.21
C HIS A 137 -4.59 24.67 11.28
N ARG A 138 -4.41 24.49 9.97
CA ARG A 138 -4.67 25.52 8.94
C ARG A 138 -6.14 25.93 8.87
N ILE A 139 -7.06 25.06 9.32
CA ILE A 139 -8.51 25.32 9.35
C ILE A 139 -8.98 25.87 10.69
N SER A 140 -8.57 25.24 11.81
CA SER A 140 -9.07 25.61 13.14
C SER A 140 -8.58 26.99 13.60
N GLY A 141 -7.36 27.38 13.22
CA GLY A 141 -6.80 28.70 13.53
C GLY A 141 -7.66 29.87 13.03
N PRO A 142 -7.86 30.01 11.71
CA PRO A 142 -8.65 31.10 11.14
C PRO A 142 -10.12 31.04 11.57
N LEU A 143 -10.69 29.84 11.73
CA LEU A 143 -12.06 29.67 12.20
C LEU A 143 -12.24 30.17 13.65
N TYR A 144 -11.25 29.97 14.51
CA TYR A 144 -11.25 30.50 15.88
C TYR A 144 -11.20 32.04 15.89
N VAL A 145 -10.32 32.64 15.08
CA VAL A 145 -10.22 34.10 14.95
C VAL A 145 -11.53 34.69 14.44
N LEU A 146 -12.09 34.14 13.36
CA LEU A 146 -13.37 34.57 12.81
C LEU A 146 -14.51 34.46 13.84
N SER A 147 -14.56 33.35 14.59
CA SER A 147 -15.58 33.14 15.62
C SER A 147 -15.47 34.13 16.78
N ARG A 148 -14.25 34.54 17.12
CA ARG A 148 -13.99 35.58 18.12
C ARG A 148 -14.47 36.94 17.62
N HIS A 149 -14.09 37.35 16.41
CA HIS A 149 -14.50 38.63 15.83
C HIS A 149 -16.02 38.74 15.72
N MET A 150 -16.69 37.67 15.28
CA MET A 150 -18.15 37.62 15.27
C MET A 150 -18.76 37.79 16.66
N ARG A 151 -18.12 37.27 17.71
CA ARG A 151 -18.59 37.41 19.09
C ARG A 151 -18.41 38.83 19.61
N ASP A 152 -17.25 39.42 19.37
CA ASP A 152 -16.96 40.80 19.77
C ASP A 152 -18.01 41.75 19.15
N ILE A 153 -18.32 41.58 17.86
CA ILE A 153 -19.36 42.36 17.17
C ILE A 153 -20.76 42.13 17.75
N MET A 154 -21.10 40.88 18.10
CA MET A 154 -22.40 40.57 18.72
C MET A 154 -22.55 41.19 20.10
N ASP A 155 -21.44 41.30 20.84
CA ASP A 155 -21.40 41.89 22.18
C ASP A 155 -21.26 43.42 22.15
N GLY A 156 -21.18 44.03 20.95
CA GLY A 156 -21.05 45.47 20.74
C GLY A 156 -19.62 46.00 20.92
N ASN A 157 -18.64 45.12 21.05
CA ASN A 157 -17.22 45.47 21.12
C ASN A 157 -16.63 45.61 19.70
N GLU A 158 -15.62 46.47 19.56
CA GLU A 158 -14.84 46.55 18.32
C GLU A 158 -13.88 45.35 18.22
N PRO A 159 -13.95 44.56 17.13
CA PRO A 159 -13.07 43.41 16.94
C PRO A 159 -11.64 43.86 16.58
N ASP A 160 -10.64 43.24 17.19
CA ASP A 160 -9.22 43.46 16.87
C ASP A 160 -8.84 42.78 15.54
N ILE A 161 -8.91 43.53 14.44
CA ILE A 161 -8.64 43.01 13.10
C ILE A 161 -7.14 42.76 12.93
N ARG A 162 -6.77 41.48 12.87
CA ARG A 162 -5.41 41.03 12.52
C ARG A 162 -5.44 40.13 11.29
N GLU A 163 -4.39 40.16 10.48
CA GLU A 163 -4.26 39.25 9.34
C GLU A 163 -4.12 37.77 9.74
N LEU A 164 -4.70 36.90 8.93
CA LEU A 164 -4.49 35.45 9.02
C LEU A 164 -3.09 35.08 8.53
N ARG A 165 -2.57 33.92 8.95
CA ARG A 165 -1.25 33.47 8.48
C ARG A 165 -1.34 33.14 6.99
N LYS A 166 -0.24 33.35 6.25
CA LYS A 166 -0.16 33.15 4.78
C LYS A 166 -0.67 31.79 4.29
N ASN A 167 -0.47 30.74 5.09
CA ASN A 167 -0.86 29.39 4.73
C ASN A 167 -2.19 28.97 5.37
N ASP A 168 -2.92 29.82 6.08
CA ASP A 168 -4.20 29.40 6.66
C ASP A 168 -5.25 29.16 5.56
N GLU A 169 -6.22 28.30 5.83
CA GLU A 169 -7.39 28.16 4.95
C GLU A 169 -8.36 29.34 5.18
N PHE A 170 -9.30 29.57 4.26
CA PHE A 170 -10.31 30.66 4.35
C PHE A 170 -9.77 32.10 4.30
N GLN A 171 -8.54 32.34 3.83
CA GLN A 171 -8.01 33.71 3.71
C GLN A 171 -8.94 34.62 2.91
N GLU A 172 -9.39 34.17 1.74
CA GLU A 172 -10.28 34.97 0.88
C GLU A 172 -11.58 35.33 1.59
N PHE A 173 -12.19 34.36 2.28
CA PHE A 173 -13.39 34.60 3.08
C PHE A 173 -13.12 35.59 4.22
N TYR A 174 -11.96 35.50 4.88
CA TYR A 174 -11.56 36.44 5.92
C TYR A 174 -11.39 37.86 5.38
N HIS A 175 -10.75 38.03 4.22
CA HIS A 175 -10.63 39.34 3.57
C HIS A 175 -12.00 39.94 3.22
N GLN A 176 -12.93 39.13 2.72
CA GLN A 176 -14.30 39.56 2.47
C GLN A 176 -15.03 39.96 3.76
N PHE A 177 -14.81 39.22 4.85
CA PHE A 177 -15.37 39.54 6.17
C PHE A 177 -14.85 40.88 6.69
N VAL A 178 -13.54 41.13 6.61
CA VAL A 178 -12.95 42.41 7.03
C VAL A 178 -13.49 43.57 6.19
N ALA A 179 -13.51 43.43 4.86
CA ALA A 179 -14.05 44.47 3.97
C ALA A 179 -15.53 44.79 4.24
N PHE A 180 -16.31 43.79 4.67
CA PHE A 180 -17.70 43.98 5.09
C PHE A 180 -17.81 44.83 6.37
N LEU A 181 -16.90 44.64 7.34
CA LEU A 181 -16.87 45.43 8.57
C LEU A 181 -16.51 46.89 8.29
N ASP A 182 -15.46 47.13 7.51
CA ASP A 182 -15.04 48.48 7.09
C ASP A 182 -16.17 49.22 6.35
N GLY A 183 -16.91 48.49 5.50
CA GLY A 183 -18.06 49.05 4.78
C GLY A 183 -19.24 49.42 5.69
N LYS A 184 -19.38 48.75 6.84
CA LYS A 184 -20.40 49.07 7.85
C LYS A 184 -20.00 50.29 8.67
N GLU A 185 -18.74 50.40 9.06
CA GLU A 185 -18.20 51.53 9.83
C GLU A 185 -18.35 52.86 9.07
N ARG A 186 -18.15 52.86 7.74
CA ARG A 186 -18.34 54.06 6.90
C ARG A 186 -19.80 54.51 6.73
N ARG A 187 -20.78 53.69 7.15
CA ARG A 187 -22.22 53.94 6.96
C ARG A 187 -22.99 54.18 8.27
N GLY A 188 -22.37 53.89 9.42
CA GLY A 188 -22.89 54.23 10.75
C GLY A 188 -22.45 55.63 11.16
#